data_AF-A0A9E2E5R8-F1
#
_entry.id   AF-A0A9E2E5R8-F1
#
_cell.length_a   1.000
_cell.length_b   1.000
_cell.length_c   1.000
_cell.angle_alpha   90.00
_cell.angle_beta   90.00
_cell.angle_gamma   90.00
#
_symmetry.space_group_name_H-M   'P 1'
#
loop_
_entity.id
_entity.type
_entity.pdbx_description
1 polymer ?
#
loop_
_entity_poly.entity_id
_entity_poly.type
_entity_poly.pdbx_seq_one_letter_code
_entity_poly.pdbx_strand_id
1 'polypeptide(L)'
;MKAILKKYPWIAFILINLGILILAFPLQSVVKKMIIAPVMYFFWILGILYHAIPQVLLWSGLLVIIFIIGLFNFINIPRPRWHSRQRQKDEPGPIEALAANIKKSDEGVYFKWHLANRIGFVARDWLAYREGQEKKWKANTLEGRNWHPEEDVQTYLSVGLKGSFADYPRPRNPFKKRPKTPLDIDPNKALDYLESHMETGHGHNTD
;
A
#
# COMPACT_ATOMS: atom_id res chain seq x y z
N MET A 1 -54.04 -30.27 28.88
CA MET A 1 -53.58 -29.59 27.63
C MET A 1 -52.24 -30.12 27.11
N LYS A 2 -51.19 -30.26 27.94
CA LYS A 2 -49.85 -30.77 27.50
C LYS A 2 -49.83 -32.20 26.94
N ALA A 3 -50.71 -33.11 27.41
CA ALA A 3 -50.76 -34.49 26.94
C ALA A 3 -51.37 -34.66 25.52
N ILE A 4 -52.26 -33.74 25.11
CA ILE A 4 -52.91 -33.77 23.78
C ILE A 4 -51.95 -33.20 22.72
N LEU A 5 -51.17 -32.17 23.06
CA LEU A 5 -50.17 -31.59 22.14
C LEU A 5 -49.07 -32.58 21.75
N LYS A 6 -48.70 -33.53 22.63
CA LYS A 6 -47.66 -34.53 22.33
C LYS A 6 -48.15 -35.61 21.34
N LYS A 7 -49.46 -35.86 21.29
CA LYS A 7 -50.06 -36.89 20.43
C LYS A 7 -50.30 -36.40 18.99
N TYR A 8 -50.48 -35.10 18.77
CA TYR A 8 -50.81 -34.52 17.46
C TYR A 8 -50.01 -33.25 17.17
N PRO A 9 -48.71 -33.36 16.80
CA PRO A 9 -47.84 -32.20 16.56
C PRO A 9 -48.31 -31.31 15.39
N TRP A 10 -49.06 -31.88 14.44
CA TRP A 10 -49.63 -31.15 13.31
C TRP A 10 -50.66 -30.09 13.74
N ILE A 11 -51.39 -30.31 14.85
CA ILE A 11 -52.35 -29.33 15.37
C ILE A 11 -51.62 -28.09 15.89
N ALA A 12 -50.48 -28.28 16.58
CA ALA A 12 -49.66 -27.16 17.03
C ALA A 12 -49.09 -26.38 15.84
N PHE A 13 -48.67 -27.07 14.78
CA PHE A 13 -48.20 -26.42 13.55
C PHE A 13 -49.30 -25.58 12.89
N ILE A 14 -50.53 -26.11 12.77
CA ILE A 14 -51.66 -25.36 12.22
C ILE A 14 -51.99 -24.14 13.08
N LEU A 15 -52.03 -24.28 14.41
CA LEU A 15 -52.32 -23.17 15.31
C LEU A 15 -51.25 -22.07 15.25
N ILE A 16 -49.98 -22.43 15.13
CA ILE A 16 -48.89 -21.46 14.96
C ILE A 16 -49.02 -20.72 13.62
N ASN A 17 -49.24 -21.44 12.52
CA ASN A 17 -49.41 -20.82 11.20
C ASN A 17 -50.65 -19.93 11.15
N LEU A 18 -51.76 -20.36 11.76
CA LEU A 18 -52.97 -19.55 11.88
C LEU A 18 -52.71 -18.27 12.70
N GLY A 19 -51.95 -18.38 13.80
CA GLY A 19 -51.51 -17.25 14.60
C GLY A 19 -50.67 -16.25 13.80
N ILE A 20 -49.71 -16.75 13.00
CA ILE A 20 -48.89 -15.91 12.11
C ILE A 20 -49.76 -15.21 11.06
N LEU A 21 -50.72 -15.92 10.45
CA LEU A 21 -51.61 -15.36 9.43
C LEU A 21 -52.51 -14.24 10.02
N ILE A 22 -53.05 -14.46 11.21
CA ILE A 22 -53.86 -13.46 11.93
C ILE A 22 -53.00 -12.24 12.29
N LEU A 23 -51.73 -12.43 12.64
CA LEU A 23 -50.80 -11.33 12.94
C LEU A 23 -50.31 -10.59 11.68
N ALA A 24 -50.18 -11.29 10.56
CA ALA A 24 -49.77 -10.73 9.29
C ALA A 24 -50.84 -9.80 8.69
N PHE A 25 -52.13 -10.07 8.95
CA PHE A 25 -53.24 -9.26 8.42
C PHE A 25 -53.22 -7.78 8.88
N PRO A 26 -53.12 -7.44 10.19
CA PRO A 26 -52.96 -6.05 10.61
C PRO A 26 -51.61 -5.48 10.20
N LEU A 27 -50.54 -6.29 10.19
CA LEU A 27 -49.20 -5.85 9.79
C LEU A 27 -49.15 -5.41 8.31
N GLN A 28 -49.89 -6.08 7.43
CA GLN A 28 -50.01 -5.69 6.02
C GLN A 28 -50.58 -4.27 5.88
N SER A 29 -51.56 -3.91 6.72
CA SER A 29 -52.15 -2.56 6.70
C SER A 29 -51.14 -1.50 7.13
N VAL A 30 -50.29 -1.82 8.12
CA VAL A 30 -49.21 -0.94 8.61
C VAL A 30 -48.14 -0.80 7.54
N VAL A 31 -47.64 -1.90 6.98
CA VAL A 31 -46.62 -1.89 5.91
C VAL A 31 -47.11 -1.10 4.70
N LYS A 32 -48.36 -1.29 4.30
CA LYS A 32 -48.94 -0.56 3.16
C LYS A 32 -48.99 0.95 3.41
N LYS A 33 -49.36 1.38 4.61
CA LYS A 33 -49.49 2.81 4.97
C LYS A 33 -48.15 3.47 5.30
N MET A 34 -47.26 2.79 6.02
CA MET A 34 -45.97 3.34 6.47
C MET A 34 -44.85 3.21 5.44
N ILE A 35 -44.89 2.21 4.55
CA ILE A 35 -43.78 1.95 3.63
C ILE A 35 -44.24 2.13 2.19
N ILE A 36 -45.26 1.40 1.76
CA ILE A 36 -45.65 1.37 0.34
C ILE A 36 -46.19 2.73 -0.11
N ALA A 37 -47.09 3.32 0.66
CA ALA A 37 -47.68 4.62 0.33
C ALA A 37 -46.63 5.74 0.20
N PRO A 38 -45.74 6.00 1.18
CA PRO A 38 -44.74 7.06 1.02
C PRO A 38 -43.75 6.80 -0.10
N VAL A 39 -43.36 5.54 -0.34
CA VAL A 39 -42.49 5.20 -1.48
C VAL A 39 -43.20 5.50 -2.80
N MET A 40 -44.47 5.15 -2.92
CA MET A 40 -45.26 5.43 -4.13
C MET A 40 -45.43 6.94 -4.36
N TYR A 41 -45.72 7.71 -3.31
CA TYR A 41 -45.76 9.18 -3.39
C TYR A 41 -44.40 9.76 -3.77
N PHE A 42 -43.31 9.24 -3.23
CA PHE A 42 -41.95 9.67 -3.56
C PHE A 42 -41.66 9.48 -5.05
N PHE A 43 -41.93 8.30 -5.61
CA PHE A 43 -41.76 8.04 -7.04
C PHE A 43 -42.70 8.87 -7.91
N TRP A 44 -43.93 9.11 -7.46
CA TRP A 44 -44.88 9.96 -8.16
C TRP A 44 -44.38 11.41 -8.24
N ILE A 45 -43.90 11.98 -7.12
CA ILE A 45 -43.29 13.31 -7.08
C ILE A 45 -42.06 13.36 -7.99
N LEU A 46 -41.20 12.35 -7.95
CA LEU A 46 -40.01 12.27 -8.79
C LEU A 46 -40.39 12.22 -10.28
N GLY A 47 -41.45 11.48 -10.62
CA GLY A 47 -42.00 11.41 -11.97
C GLY A 47 -42.54 12.77 -12.43
N ILE A 48 -43.24 13.50 -11.57
CA ILE A 48 -43.69 14.87 -11.87
C ILE A 48 -42.51 15.79 -12.06
N LEU A 49 -41.51 15.75 -11.17
CA LEU A 49 -40.32 16.59 -11.28
C LEU A 49 -39.58 16.31 -12.59
N TYR A 50 -39.49 15.05 -12.99
CA TYR A 50 -38.90 14.65 -14.26
C TYR A 50 -39.67 15.22 -15.47
N HIS A 51 -41.00 15.13 -15.48
CA HIS A 51 -41.82 15.69 -16.57
C HIS A 51 -41.92 17.22 -16.53
N ALA A 52 -41.75 17.82 -15.36
CA ALA A 52 -41.78 19.27 -15.18
C ALA A 52 -40.53 19.94 -15.74
N ILE A 53 -39.41 19.21 -15.88
CA ILE A 53 -38.21 19.71 -16.54
C ILE A 53 -38.43 19.60 -18.06
N PRO A 54 -38.54 20.73 -18.79
CA PRO A 54 -38.63 20.69 -20.23
C PRO A 54 -37.44 19.95 -20.82
N GLN A 55 -37.70 19.01 -21.73
CA GLN A 55 -36.66 18.21 -22.37
C GLN A 55 -35.56 19.08 -23.00
N VAL A 56 -35.94 20.28 -23.47
CA VAL A 56 -35.03 21.31 -23.99
C VAL A 56 -33.96 21.72 -22.97
N LEU A 57 -34.31 21.88 -21.68
CA LEU A 57 -33.35 22.28 -20.64
C LEU A 57 -32.30 21.21 -20.39
N LEU A 58 -32.69 19.92 -20.41
CA LEU A 58 -31.75 18.81 -20.25
C LEU A 58 -30.75 18.77 -21.41
N TRP A 59 -31.25 18.87 -22.65
CA TRP A 59 -30.38 18.89 -23.83
C TRP A 59 -29.50 20.14 -23.89
N SER A 60 -30.04 21.32 -23.55
CA SER A 60 -29.23 22.54 -23.50
C SER A 60 -28.15 22.44 -22.42
N GLY A 61 -28.48 21.90 -21.25
CA GLY A 61 -27.50 21.68 -20.18
C GLY A 61 -26.39 20.72 -20.60
N LEU A 62 -26.76 19.61 -21.24
CA LEU A 62 -25.79 18.65 -21.78
C LEU A 62 -24.89 19.29 -22.83
N LEU A 63 -25.46 20.05 -23.78
CA LEU A 63 -24.70 20.76 -24.81
C LEU A 63 -23.76 21.80 -24.20
N VAL A 64 -24.21 22.55 -23.20
CA VAL A 64 -23.37 23.51 -22.46
C VAL A 64 -22.21 22.80 -21.78
N ILE A 65 -22.42 21.65 -21.14
CA ILE A 65 -21.34 20.87 -20.51
C ILE A 65 -20.32 20.41 -21.56
N ILE A 66 -20.79 19.82 -22.67
CA ILE A 66 -19.91 19.37 -23.75
C ILE A 66 -19.13 20.56 -24.34
N PHE A 67 -19.80 21.69 -24.53
CA PHE A 67 -19.19 22.92 -25.03
C PHE A 67 -18.13 23.45 -24.06
N ILE A 68 -18.40 23.46 -22.76
CA ILE A 68 -17.43 23.86 -21.72
C ILE A 68 -16.23 22.91 -21.70
N ILE A 69 -16.44 21.60 -21.76
CA ILE A 69 -15.35 20.61 -21.85
C ILE A 69 -14.52 20.85 -23.12
N GLY A 70 -15.19 21.08 -24.25
CA GLY A 70 -14.55 21.43 -25.51
C GLY A 70 -13.75 22.73 -25.41
N LEU A 71 -14.29 23.76 -24.75
CA LEU A 71 -13.61 25.02 -24.51
C LEU A 71 -12.41 24.86 -23.60
N PHE A 72 -12.49 24.09 -22.52
CA PHE A 72 -11.34 23.81 -21.65
C PHE A 72 -10.26 23.02 -22.37
N ASN A 73 -10.65 22.10 -23.26
CA ASN A 73 -9.72 21.34 -24.08
C ASN A 73 -9.08 22.22 -25.18
N PHE A 74 -9.86 23.12 -25.78
CA PHE A 74 -9.41 24.03 -26.84
C PHE A 74 -8.56 25.18 -26.32
N ILE A 75 -8.95 25.75 -25.18
CA ILE A 75 -8.18 26.80 -24.51
C ILE A 75 -6.78 26.30 -24.21
N ASN A 76 -6.57 24.97 -24.13
CA ASN A 76 -5.30 24.27 -24.07
C ASN A 76 -4.23 25.23 -23.55
N ILE A 77 -4.48 25.79 -22.35
CA ILE A 77 -3.43 26.44 -21.57
C ILE A 77 -2.42 25.33 -21.63
N PRO A 78 -1.27 25.51 -22.32
CA PRO A 78 -0.34 24.43 -22.46
C PRO A 78 -0.08 24.07 -21.02
N ARG A 79 -0.69 22.97 -20.55
CA ARG A 79 -0.47 22.45 -19.20
C ARG A 79 1.01 22.43 -19.21
N PRO A 80 1.71 23.25 -18.39
CA PRO A 80 3.14 23.41 -18.54
C PRO A 80 3.61 21.99 -18.58
N ARG A 81 4.02 21.56 -19.78
CA ARG A 81 4.37 20.18 -19.96
C ARG A 81 5.58 20.23 -19.06
N TRP A 82 5.49 19.57 -17.91
CA TRP A 82 6.68 19.16 -17.21
C TRP A 82 7.39 18.08 -18.05
N HIS A 83 7.37 18.18 -19.38
CA HIS A 83 8.63 18.46 -20.07
C HIS A 83 9.32 19.61 -19.34
N SER A 84 9.92 19.24 -18.20
CA SER A 84 11.33 19.49 -18.07
C SER A 84 11.88 19.55 -19.50
N ARG A 85 12.47 20.68 -19.86
CA ARG A 85 13.74 20.55 -20.55
C ARG A 85 14.57 19.66 -19.63
N GLN A 86 14.36 18.34 -19.72
CA GLN A 86 15.47 17.45 -19.86
C GLN A 86 16.20 18.02 -21.07
N ARG A 87 17.07 19.02 -20.80
CA ARG A 87 18.47 18.80 -21.13
C ARG A 87 18.65 17.32 -20.88
N GLN A 88 18.98 16.55 -21.91
CA GLN A 88 19.64 15.28 -21.67
C GLN A 88 20.79 15.62 -20.71
N LYS A 89 20.50 15.61 -19.41
CA LYS A 89 21.43 15.15 -18.42
C LYS A 89 21.53 13.73 -18.86
N ASP A 90 22.66 13.44 -19.50
CA ASP A 90 23.13 12.10 -19.77
C ASP A 90 22.56 11.20 -18.68
N GLU A 91 21.78 10.20 -19.09
CA GLU A 91 21.16 9.30 -18.13
C GLU A 91 22.26 8.87 -17.18
N PRO A 92 22.18 9.25 -15.89
CA PRO A 92 23.31 9.09 -15.01
C PRO A 92 23.67 7.62 -15.06
N GLY A 93 24.91 7.34 -15.48
CA GLY A 93 25.36 5.97 -15.62
C GLY A 93 25.14 5.23 -14.30
N PRO A 94 25.09 3.89 -14.28
CA PRO A 94 24.84 3.13 -13.06
C PRO A 94 25.68 3.59 -11.85
N ILE A 95 26.90 4.08 -12.10
CA ILE A 95 27.83 4.64 -11.11
C ILE A 95 27.42 6.05 -10.65
N GLU A 96 27.00 6.94 -11.57
CA GLU A 96 26.53 8.28 -11.22
C GLU A 96 25.20 8.24 -10.45
N ALA A 97 24.31 7.31 -10.81
CA ALA A 97 23.09 7.05 -10.07
C ALA A 97 23.39 6.54 -8.65
N LEU A 98 24.40 5.68 -8.50
CA LEU A 98 24.86 5.22 -7.19
C LEU A 98 25.46 6.36 -6.37
N ALA A 99 26.34 7.18 -6.96
CA ALA A 99 26.94 8.33 -6.30
C ALA A 99 25.88 9.36 -5.88
N ALA A 100 24.88 9.60 -6.72
CA ALA A 100 23.74 10.46 -6.40
C ALA A 100 22.90 9.91 -5.24
N ASN A 101 22.72 8.59 -5.16
CA ASN A 101 21.99 7.94 -4.07
C ASN A 101 22.79 7.95 -2.76
N ILE A 102 24.12 7.80 -2.81
CA ILE A 102 25.01 7.96 -1.64
C ILE A 102 24.94 9.40 -1.14
N LYS A 103 25.00 10.39 -2.04
CA LYS A 103 24.86 11.80 -1.65
C LYS A 103 23.51 12.12 -0.99
N LYS A 104 22.46 11.37 -1.33
CA LYS A 104 21.11 11.52 -0.77
C LYS A 104 20.83 10.64 0.45
N SER A 105 21.78 9.82 0.91
CA SER A 105 21.57 8.96 2.09
C SER A 105 21.23 9.75 3.35
N ASP A 106 21.65 11.02 3.43
CA ASP A 106 21.34 11.91 4.55
C ASP A 106 19.91 12.47 4.53
N GLU A 107 19.21 12.41 3.41
CA GLU A 107 17.88 13.05 3.23
C GLU A 107 16.72 12.23 3.83
N GLY A 108 16.94 10.96 4.20
CA GLY A 108 15.87 10.21 4.86
C GLY A 108 16.12 8.74 5.16
N VAL A 109 15.27 8.20 6.06
CA VAL A 109 15.26 6.79 6.51
C VAL A 109 15.27 5.83 5.33
N TYR A 110 14.47 6.14 4.29
CA TYR A 110 14.36 5.31 3.09
C TYR A 110 15.69 5.16 2.37
N PHE A 111 16.43 6.25 2.16
CA PHE A 111 17.73 6.19 1.49
C PHE A 111 18.78 5.47 2.33
N LYS A 112 18.78 5.68 3.65
CA LYS A 112 19.65 4.94 4.58
C LYS A 112 19.37 3.43 4.54
N TRP A 113 18.09 3.06 4.57
CA TRP A 113 17.66 1.66 4.42
C TRP A 113 18.06 1.08 3.06
N HIS A 114 17.83 1.81 1.96
CA HIS A 114 18.17 1.36 0.62
C HIS A 114 19.68 1.12 0.45
N LEU A 115 20.51 1.99 1.03
CA LEU A 115 21.96 1.83 1.04
C LEU A 115 22.38 0.61 1.86
N ALA A 116 21.85 0.47 3.09
CA ALA A 116 22.11 -0.70 3.94
C ALA A 116 21.70 -2.01 3.26
N ASN A 117 20.56 -2.01 2.59
CA ASN A 117 20.04 -3.14 1.84
C ASN A 117 20.97 -3.52 0.68
N ARG A 118 21.44 -2.53 -0.10
CA ARG A 118 22.35 -2.79 -1.22
C ARG A 118 23.70 -3.33 -0.76
N ILE A 119 24.27 -2.76 0.29
CA ILE A 119 25.54 -3.23 0.88
C ILE A 119 25.36 -4.63 1.47
N GLY A 120 24.25 -4.87 2.18
CA GLY A 120 23.90 -6.19 2.72
C GLY A 120 23.77 -7.26 1.64
N PHE A 121 23.18 -6.92 0.48
CA PHE A 121 23.12 -7.84 -0.66
C PHE A 121 24.51 -8.20 -1.20
N VAL A 122 25.41 -7.22 -1.34
CA VAL A 122 26.80 -7.48 -1.77
C VAL A 122 27.51 -8.37 -0.76
N ALA A 123 27.40 -8.06 0.53
CA ALA A 123 27.99 -8.85 1.62
C ALA A 123 27.54 -10.32 1.56
N ARG A 124 26.23 -10.53 1.41
CA ARG A 124 25.62 -11.86 1.29
C ARG A 124 26.10 -12.60 0.05
N ASP A 125 26.06 -11.94 -1.12
CA ASP A 125 26.43 -12.58 -2.38
C ASP A 125 27.92 -12.96 -2.40
N TRP A 126 28.77 -12.14 -1.77
CA TRP A 126 30.19 -12.45 -1.56
C TRP A 126 30.41 -13.63 -0.60
N LEU A 127 29.71 -13.66 0.55
CA LEU A 127 29.79 -14.78 1.48
C LEU A 127 29.35 -16.09 0.83
N ALA A 128 28.24 -16.06 0.08
CA ALA A 128 27.74 -17.22 -0.65
C ALA A 128 28.75 -17.72 -1.71
N TYR A 129 29.42 -16.80 -2.40
CA TYR A 129 30.48 -17.12 -3.36
C TYR A 129 31.67 -17.80 -2.68
N ARG A 130 32.14 -17.25 -1.55
CA ARG A 130 33.30 -17.78 -0.80
C ARG A 130 33.07 -19.17 -0.23
N GLU A 131 31.88 -19.46 0.27
CA GLU A 131 31.58 -20.73 0.94
C GLU A 131 31.18 -21.85 -0.03
N GLY A 132 31.16 -21.58 -1.35
CA GLY A 132 30.74 -22.55 -2.36
C GLY A 132 29.30 -23.03 -2.18
N GLN A 133 28.48 -22.26 -1.43
CA GLN A 133 27.10 -22.61 -1.14
C GLN A 133 26.23 -22.27 -2.35
N GLU A 134 25.49 -23.25 -2.88
CA GLU A 134 24.44 -22.97 -3.84
C GLU A 134 23.45 -21.97 -3.23
N LYS A 135 23.17 -20.88 -3.95
CA LYS A 135 22.41 -19.67 -3.58
C LYS A 135 21.08 -19.85 -2.82
N LYS A 136 20.59 -21.08 -2.63
CA LYS A 136 19.19 -21.36 -2.29
C LYS A 136 18.87 -21.63 -0.82
N TRP A 137 19.82 -21.99 0.06
CA TRP A 137 19.43 -22.57 1.37
C TRP A 137 19.94 -21.90 2.66
N LYS A 138 20.88 -20.95 2.63
CA LYS A 138 21.33 -20.20 3.84
C LYS A 138 21.38 -18.67 3.70
N ALA A 139 20.82 -18.13 2.62
CA ALA A 139 21.05 -16.76 2.13
C ALA A 139 20.39 -15.62 2.94
N ASN A 140 19.79 -15.86 4.10
CA ASN A 140 19.20 -14.78 4.90
C ASN A 140 20.02 -14.44 6.14
N THR A 141 21.12 -15.13 6.42
CA THR A 141 21.91 -14.89 7.62
C THR A 141 23.33 -14.51 7.22
N LEU A 142 23.77 -13.33 7.68
CA LEU A 142 25.15 -12.87 7.55
C LEU A 142 25.99 -13.61 8.60
N GLU A 143 26.16 -14.91 8.37
CA GLU A 143 26.95 -15.82 9.20
C GLU A 143 27.87 -16.58 8.26
N GLY A 144 29.17 -16.53 8.52
CA GLY A 144 30.17 -17.23 7.72
C GLY A 144 31.40 -17.55 8.55
N ARG A 145 32.21 -18.51 8.09
CA ARG A 145 33.32 -19.11 8.88
C ARG A 145 34.30 -18.09 9.49
N ASN A 146 34.45 -16.91 8.89
CA ASN A 146 35.31 -15.82 9.38
C ASN A 146 34.58 -14.46 9.46
N TRP A 147 33.25 -14.48 9.49
CA TRP A 147 32.44 -13.27 9.48
C TRP A 147 32.18 -12.76 10.91
N HIS A 148 32.98 -11.81 11.37
CA HIS A 148 32.85 -11.20 12.71
C HIS A 148 32.91 -9.66 12.62
N PRO A 149 31.90 -9.02 12.03
CA PRO A 149 31.80 -7.57 12.02
C PRO A 149 31.63 -7.00 13.43
N GLU A 150 32.00 -5.74 13.60
CA GLU A 150 31.61 -4.95 14.77
C GLU A 150 30.07 -4.96 14.91
N GLU A 151 29.56 -4.95 16.15
CA GLU A 151 28.12 -5.09 16.46
C GLU A 151 27.25 -4.09 15.69
N ASP A 152 27.74 -2.86 15.58
CA ASP A 152 27.14 -1.77 14.82
C ASP A 152 26.97 -2.15 13.33
N VAL A 153 28.05 -2.62 12.69
CA VAL A 153 28.05 -3.03 11.26
C VAL A 153 27.15 -4.25 11.05
N GLN A 154 27.18 -5.21 11.97
CA GLN A 154 26.31 -6.39 11.90
C GLN A 154 24.83 -6.00 11.95
N THR A 155 24.48 -5.08 12.86
CA THR A 155 23.12 -4.57 13.01
C THR A 155 22.70 -3.77 11.79
N TYR A 156 23.57 -2.91 11.27
CA TYR A 156 23.31 -2.13 10.05
C TYR A 156 22.97 -3.03 8.86
N LEU A 157 23.82 -4.03 8.58
CA LEU A 157 23.64 -4.93 7.44
C LEU A 157 22.44 -5.86 7.61
N SER A 158 22.19 -6.36 8.83
CA SER A 158 21.05 -7.23 9.11
C SER A 158 19.71 -6.49 9.01
N VAL A 159 19.64 -5.24 9.48
CA VAL A 159 18.46 -4.36 9.30
C VAL A 159 18.24 -4.04 7.82
N GLY A 160 19.30 -3.80 7.05
CA GLY A 160 19.19 -3.59 5.60
C GLY A 160 18.62 -4.79 4.85
N LEU A 161 18.99 -6.01 5.24
CA LEU A 161 18.56 -7.26 4.59
C LEU A 161 17.19 -7.76 5.04
N LYS A 162 16.93 -7.77 6.35
CA LYS A 162 15.72 -8.37 6.96
C LYS A 162 14.65 -7.34 7.33
N GLY A 163 15.06 -6.10 7.58
CA GLY A 163 14.18 -5.03 8.03
C GLY A 163 13.56 -4.24 6.89
N SER A 164 12.55 -3.44 7.23
CA SER A 164 11.90 -2.49 6.32
C SER A 164 12.13 -1.06 6.79
N PHE A 165 12.16 -0.11 5.86
CA PHE A 165 12.16 1.32 6.22
C PHE A 165 10.90 1.72 7.02
N ALA A 166 9.81 0.96 6.89
CA ALA A 166 8.55 1.19 7.59
C ALA A 166 8.65 0.97 9.11
N ASP A 167 9.63 0.17 9.55
CA ASP A 167 9.86 -0.12 10.97
C ASP A 167 10.42 1.11 11.73
N TYR A 168 10.82 2.14 10.98
CA TYR A 168 11.38 3.39 11.51
C TYR A 168 10.54 4.60 11.08
N PRO A 169 9.29 4.73 11.57
CA PRO A 169 8.39 5.80 11.17
C PRO A 169 8.94 7.18 11.56
N ARG A 170 8.75 8.16 10.68
CA ARG A 170 9.06 9.56 10.99
C ARG A 170 8.07 10.07 12.05
N PRO A 171 8.54 10.79 13.10
CA PRO A 171 7.63 11.41 14.05
C PRO A 171 6.74 12.42 13.33
N ARG A 172 5.42 12.35 13.59
CA ARG A 172 4.42 13.25 12.98
C ARG A 172 4.63 14.73 13.37
N ASN A 173 5.33 14.96 14.49
CA ASN A 173 5.66 16.30 14.97
C ASN A 173 7.03 16.74 14.42
N PRO A 174 7.12 17.83 13.64
CA PRO A 174 8.39 18.32 13.07
C PRO A 174 9.40 18.79 14.13
N PHE A 175 8.96 19.08 15.36
CA PHE A 175 9.84 19.53 16.45
C PHE A 175 10.42 18.38 17.29
N LYS A 176 9.98 17.13 17.11
CA LYS A 176 10.56 15.98 17.82
C LYS A 176 11.81 15.50 17.10
N LYS A 177 12.94 15.43 17.82
CA LYS A 177 14.15 14.78 17.33
C LYS A 177 13.84 13.31 17.01
N ARG A 178 14.31 12.85 15.85
CA ARG A 178 14.16 11.45 15.44
C ARG A 178 14.97 10.56 16.40
N PRO A 179 14.43 9.41 16.86
CA PRO A 179 15.22 8.45 17.62
C PRO A 179 16.38 7.95 16.76
N LYS A 180 17.55 7.72 17.37
CA LYS A 180 18.69 7.09 16.68
C LYS A 180 18.24 5.72 16.19
N THR A 181 18.46 5.45 14.91
CA THR A 181 18.16 4.17 14.29
C THR A 181 19.46 3.43 13.97
N PRO A 182 19.46 2.09 13.92
CA PRO A 182 20.65 1.33 13.50
C PRO A 182 21.13 1.69 12.08
N LEU A 183 20.24 2.28 11.26
CA LEU A 183 20.54 2.81 9.94
C LEU A 183 21.33 4.12 9.95
N ASP A 184 21.56 4.75 11.11
CA ASP A 184 22.29 6.03 11.23
C ASP A 184 23.81 5.85 11.40
N ILE A 185 24.32 4.62 11.30
CA ILE A 185 25.76 4.33 11.19
C ILE A 185 26.32 4.91 9.89
N ASP A 186 27.58 5.35 9.95
CA ASP A 186 28.33 5.78 8.76
C ASP A 186 28.47 4.61 7.77
N PRO A 187 27.89 4.69 6.56
CA PRO A 187 27.98 3.64 5.56
C PRO A 187 29.41 3.26 5.20
N ASN A 188 30.36 4.20 5.32
CA ASN A 188 31.77 3.94 5.02
C ASN A 188 32.34 2.87 5.95
N LYS A 189 31.95 2.83 7.23
CA LYS A 189 32.40 1.78 8.15
C LYS A 189 32.01 0.37 7.69
N ALA A 190 30.80 0.24 7.14
CA ALA A 190 30.33 -1.04 6.62
C ALA A 190 31.05 -1.41 5.31
N LEU A 191 31.38 -0.43 4.48
CA LEU A 191 32.18 -0.62 3.26
C LEU A 191 33.63 -0.99 3.58
N ASP A 192 34.30 -0.27 4.47
CA ASP A 192 35.69 -0.52 4.89
C ASP A 192 35.83 -1.93 5.48
N TYR A 193 34.84 -2.37 6.26
CA TYR A 193 34.79 -3.73 6.78
C TYR A 193 34.66 -4.76 5.64
N LEU A 194 33.79 -4.52 4.66
CA LEU A 194 33.65 -5.41 3.52
C LEU A 194 34.90 -5.45 2.65
N GLU A 195 35.51 -4.30 2.39
CA GLU A 195 36.73 -4.16 1.59
C GLU A 195 37.89 -4.92 2.22
N SER A 196 38.19 -4.67 3.50
CA SER A 196 39.23 -5.41 4.22
C SER A 196 39.01 -6.93 4.22
N HIS A 197 37.75 -7.38 4.29
CA HIS A 197 37.41 -8.79 4.26
C HIS A 197 37.51 -9.41 2.85
N MET A 198 37.24 -8.62 1.79
CA MET A 198 37.42 -9.02 0.39
C MET A 198 38.91 -9.10 0.00
N GLU A 199 39.72 -8.13 0.41
CA GLU A 199 41.17 -8.09 0.14
C GLU A 199 41.89 -9.29 0.76
N THR A 200 41.56 -9.61 2.01
CA THR A 200 42.13 -10.76 2.71
C THR A 200 41.75 -12.10 2.04
N GLY A 201 40.60 -12.15 1.37
CA GLY A 201 40.14 -13.33 0.61
C GLY A 201 40.86 -13.54 -0.72
N HIS A 202 41.37 -12.48 -1.35
CA HIS A 202 42.05 -12.56 -2.65
C HIS A 202 43.53 -12.92 -2.56
N GLY A 203 44.20 -12.63 -1.44
CA GLY A 203 45.63 -12.92 -1.25
C GLY A 203 45.99 -14.41 -1.10
N HIS A 204 45.03 -15.32 -1.00
CA HIS A 204 45.29 -16.73 -0.68
C HIS A 204 45.19 -17.71 -1.87
N ASN A 205 44.89 -17.22 -3.08
CA ASN A 205 44.63 -18.05 -4.27
C ASN A 205 45.75 -18.01 -5.34
N THR A 206 46.95 -17.55 -5.00
CA THR A 206 48.09 -17.44 -5.93
C THR A 206 49.29 -18.35 -5.62
N ASP A 207 49.11 -19.36 -4.76
CA ASP A 207 50.13 -20.39 -4.49
C ASP A 207 49.68 -21.77 -5.01
#